data_AF-A0A135V5F6-F1
#
_entry.id   AF-A0A135V5F6-F1
#
_cell.length_a   1.000
_cell.length_b   1.000
_cell.length_c   1.000
_cell.angle_alpha   90.00
_cell.angle_beta   90.00
_cell.angle_gamma   90.00
#
_symmetry.space_group_name_H-M   'P 1'
#
loop_
_entity.id
_entity.type
_entity.pdbx_description
1 polymer ?
#
loop_
_entity_poly.entity_id
_entity_poly.type
_entity_poly.pdbx_seq_one_letter_code
_entity_poly.pdbx_strand_id
1 'polypeptide(L)'
;MDVSSNELHLLGLPLEIRLQIYGWVHAAHPVEHAQLAPWYPNPIHSAYFLRPVNPPGAESEDRAVPGKIVKVIGEPLGEEDDSSKDQKNEESSLLSPNRPISGIPSALLETNRQIYNECRSFPFHTNEFVFVNWFSSGLWAARAFTRGLRPWQRDEMRWARLEMLGRDFTGPALKEWTELCEHWASGLRGLRLKILIGGGIFEPAAPFAALKNNAEAQAMGLGSKTTRPDPRPEWIEEGLRKLKALRRLEVELSVLDWGDGEKLEWCSEMGRMLNIGREEESLVVVRCVEKLKEDSGAKRQVFDGIAQC
;
A
#
# COMPACT_ATOMS: atom_id res chain seq x y z
N MET A 1 25.61 54.62 2.65
CA MET A 1 25.72 53.60 1.58
C MET A 1 25.18 52.32 2.16
N ASP A 2 23.97 51.97 1.73
CA ASP A 2 23.16 50.92 2.31
C ASP A 2 23.41 49.64 1.50
N VAL A 3 24.17 48.71 2.06
CA VAL A 3 24.53 47.41 1.47
C VAL A 3 24.45 46.36 2.56
N SER A 4 23.26 46.10 3.11
CA SER A 4 23.04 44.92 3.98
C SER A 4 21.54 44.61 4.19
N SER A 5 20.78 44.43 3.11
CA SER A 5 19.35 44.09 3.25
C SER A 5 18.83 43.22 2.13
N ASN A 6 19.55 42.15 1.76
CA ASN A 6 19.00 41.13 0.86
C ASN A 6 19.64 39.76 1.04
N GLU A 7 19.87 39.36 2.30
CA GLU A 7 20.03 37.93 2.56
C GLU A 7 18.64 37.29 2.51
N LEU A 8 18.40 36.48 1.47
CA LEU A 8 17.25 35.61 1.36
C LEU A 8 17.31 34.60 2.51
N HIS A 9 16.67 34.94 3.63
CA HIS A 9 16.56 34.04 4.78
C HIS A 9 15.43 33.03 4.53
N LEU A 10 15.66 31.75 4.85
CA LEU A 10 14.69 30.67 4.64
C LEU A 10 13.30 31.00 5.21
N LEU A 11 13.23 31.55 6.43
CA LEU A 11 11.96 31.94 7.07
C LEU A 11 11.30 33.18 6.45
N GLY A 12 12.02 33.93 5.62
CA GLY A 12 11.49 35.06 4.85
C GLY A 12 10.79 34.66 3.56
N LEU A 13 10.95 33.41 3.11
CA LEU A 13 10.25 32.88 1.94
C LEU A 13 8.76 32.61 2.23
N PRO A 14 7.85 32.62 1.24
CA PRO A 14 6.48 32.15 1.43
C PRO A 14 6.42 30.71 1.98
N LEU A 15 5.38 30.40 2.76
CA LEU A 15 5.25 29.09 3.41
C LEU A 15 5.29 27.94 2.39
N GLU A 16 4.66 28.12 1.24
CA GLU A 16 4.58 27.14 0.16
C GLU A 16 5.99 26.77 -0.34
N ILE A 17 6.87 27.76 -0.49
CA ILE A 17 8.26 27.55 -0.90
C ILE A 17 9.04 26.86 0.21
N ARG A 18 8.83 27.24 1.47
CA ARG A 18 9.45 26.55 2.62
C ARG A 18 9.05 25.08 2.68
N LEU A 19 7.77 24.78 2.51
CA LEU A 19 7.25 23.40 2.48
C LEU A 19 7.85 22.58 1.34
N GLN A 20 8.04 23.18 0.15
CA GLN A 20 8.74 22.54 -0.95
C GLN A 20 10.20 22.22 -0.58
N ILE A 21 10.92 23.19 0.00
CA ILE A 21 12.31 22.99 0.46
C ILE A 21 12.37 21.87 1.51
N TYR A 22 11.49 21.87 2.50
CA TYR A 22 11.43 20.79 3.50
C TYR A 22 11.18 19.43 2.84
N GLY A 23 10.32 19.39 1.81
CA GLY A 23 10.07 18.18 1.05
C GLY A 23 11.28 17.65 0.29
N TRP A 24 12.05 18.54 -0.34
CA TRP A 24 13.31 18.17 -0.99
C TRP A 24 14.35 17.70 0.02
N VAL A 25 14.48 18.37 1.16
CA VAL A 25 15.39 17.95 2.24
C VAL A 25 15.01 16.57 2.75
N HIS A 26 13.72 16.32 2.98
CA HIS A 26 13.20 15.03 3.41
C HIS A 26 13.51 13.92 2.39
N ALA A 27 13.31 14.19 1.10
CA ALA A 27 13.58 13.22 0.04
C ALA A 27 15.08 12.94 -0.16
N ALA A 28 15.93 13.95 0.01
CA ALA A 28 17.39 13.82 -0.16
C ALA A 28 18.09 13.20 1.04
N HIS A 29 17.56 13.40 2.26
CA HIS A 29 18.15 12.94 3.51
C HIS A 29 17.12 12.24 4.40
N PRO A 30 16.53 11.12 3.96
CA PRO A 30 15.64 10.36 4.82
C PRO A 30 16.46 9.81 5.99
N VAL A 31 16.22 10.32 7.20
CA VAL A 31 16.77 9.67 8.39
C VAL A 31 15.91 8.44 8.63
N GLU A 32 16.45 7.30 8.21
CA GLU A 32 15.82 6.01 8.41
C GLU A 32 15.78 5.70 9.91
N HIS A 33 14.59 5.39 10.43
CA HIS A 33 14.52 4.84 11.77
C HIS A 33 15.30 3.53 11.80
N ALA A 34 16.22 3.39 12.78
CA ALA A 34 17.02 2.19 12.94
C ALA A 34 16.16 0.92 13.04
N GLN A 35 14.95 1.03 13.64
CA GLN A 35 13.92 0.00 13.70
C GLN A 35 12.53 0.64 13.86
N LEU A 36 11.53 0.20 13.08
CA LEU A 36 10.12 0.59 13.28
C LEU A 36 9.50 -0.02 14.55
N ALA A 37 9.92 -1.23 14.90
CA ALA A 37 9.53 -1.92 16.13
C ALA A 37 10.73 -2.70 16.67
N PRO A 38 10.87 -2.86 18.01
CA PRO A 38 11.99 -3.60 18.59
C PRO A 38 12.10 -4.99 17.98
N TRP A 39 13.32 -5.37 17.55
CA TRP A 39 13.65 -6.70 16.98
C TRP A 39 13.00 -7.01 15.62
N TYR A 40 12.31 -6.05 15.03
CA TYR A 40 11.68 -6.17 13.72
C TYR A 40 12.61 -5.61 12.64
N PRO A 41 12.75 -6.25 11.45
CA PRO A 41 13.70 -5.80 10.46
C PRO A 41 13.19 -4.51 9.82
N ASN A 42 14.12 -3.68 9.39
CA ASN A 42 13.76 -2.62 8.46
C ASN A 42 13.54 -3.23 7.07
N PRO A 43 12.41 -2.93 6.41
CA PRO A 43 12.24 -3.30 5.01
C PRO A 43 13.31 -2.63 4.16
N ILE A 44 13.91 -3.39 3.24
CA ILE A 44 14.89 -2.87 2.29
C ILE A 44 14.20 -1.84 1.41
N HIS A 45 14.77 -0.63 1.33
CA HIS A 45 14.27 0.42 0.45
C HIS A 45 14.30 -0.04 -1.01
N SER A 46 13.13 -0.40 -1.52
CA SER A 46 12.92 -0.83 -2.90
C SER A 46 11.56 -0.31 -3.36
N ALA A 47 11.52 0.17 -4.61
CA ALA A 47 10.28 0.59 -5.21
C ALA A 47 9.31 -0.59 -5.27
N TYR A 48 8.07 -0.36 -4.85
CA TYR A 48 7.07 -1.43 -4.77
C TYR A 48 6.12 -1.38 -5.95
N PHE A 49 6.58 -1.96 -7.06
CA PHE A 49 5.84 -2.01 -8.30
C PHE A 49 4.75 -3.08 -8.25
N LEU A 50 3.53 -2.63 -8.43
CA LEU A 50 2.32 -3.45 -8.50
C LEU A 50 1.68 -3.25 -9.86
N ARG A 51 0.98 -4.29 -10.34
CA ARG A 51 0.06 -4.17 -11.47
C ARG A 51 -1.32 -4.72 -11.09
N PRO A 52 -2.41 -4.21 -11.67
CA PRO A 52 -3.72 -4.82 -11.51
C PRO A 52 -3.72 -6.27 -11.99
N VAL A 53 -4.47 -7.13 -11.31
CA VAL A 53 -4.73 -8.49 -11.82
C VAL A 53 -5.67 -8.40 -13.03
N ASN A 54 -5.31 -9.06 -14.13
CA ASN A 54 -6.10 -9.01 -15.36
C ASN A 54 -7.35 -9.90 -15.26
N PRO A 55 -8.50 -9.46 -15.82
CA PRO A 55 -9.67 -10.32 -15.90
C PRO A 55 -9.40 -11.53 -16.81
N PRO A 56 -10.05 -12.68 -16.57
CA PRO A 56 -9.88 -13.87 -17.39
C PRO A 56 -10.17 -13.57 -18.86
N GLY A 57 -9.21 -13.83 -19.75
CA GLY A 57 -9.33 -13.57 -21.20
C GLY A 57 -8.86 -12.20 -21.68
N ALA A 58 -8.43 -11.30 -20.79
CA ALA A 58 -7.70 -10.10 -21.17
C ALA A 58 -6.20 -10.41 -21.28
N GLU A 59 -5.75 -10.80 -22.47
CA GLU A 59 -4.32 -10.82 -22.78
C GLU A 59 -3.82 -9.36 -22.81
N SER A 60 -3.00 -9.00 -21.82
CA SER A 60 -2.25 -7.75 -21.85
C SER A 60 -1.02 -7.95 -22.74
N GLU A 61 -0.90 -7.17 -23.81
CA GLU A 61 0.36 -7.06 -24.56
C GLU A 61 1.47 -6.58 -23.61
N ASP A 62 2.44 -7.44 -23.34
CA ASP A 62 3.73 -7.01 -22.83
C ASP A 62 4.36 -6.09 -23.90
N ARG A 63 4.44 -4.80 -23.62
CA ARG A 63 5.06 -3.79 -24.50
C ARG A 63 6.60 -3.92 -24.61
N ALA A 64 7.13 -5.13 -24.51
CA ALA A 64 8.56 -5.42 -24.61
C ALA A 64 8.98 -5.97 -25.99
N VAL A 65 8.07 -6.28 -26.92
CA VAL A 65 8.46 -6.74 -28.27
C VAL A 65 7.54 -6.17 -29.36
N PRO A 66 8.04 -5.39 -30.33
CA PRO A 66 7.21 -4.92 -31.43
C PRO A 66 7.03 -6.02 -32.49
N GLY A 67 5.76 -6.35 -32.77
CA GLY A 67 5.35 -6.87 -34.07
C GLY A 67 4.94 -8.34 -34.14
N LYS A 68 3.70 -8.66 -33.74
CA LYS A 68 2.80 -9.53 -34.54
C LYS A 68 1.36 -9.44 -34.04
N ILE A 69 0.53 -8.71 -34.78
CA ILE A 69 -0.92 -8.62 -34.56
C ILE A 69 -1.58 -9.89 -35.13
N VAL A 70 -2.42 -10.56 -34.35
CA VAL A 70 -3.48 -11.44 -34.87
C VAL A 70 -4.83 -11.05 -34.26
N LYS A 71 -5.64 -10.46 -35.14
CA LYS A 71 -7.05 -10.04 -35.10
C LYS A 71 -7.93 -10.42 -33.89
N VAL A 72 -8.45 -9.37 -33.25
CA VAL A 72 -9.81 -9.31 -32.71
C VAL A 72 -10.81 -9.52 -33.85
N ILE A 73 -11.69 -10.52 -33.75
CA ILE A 73 -12.87 -10.62 -34.61
C ILE A 73 -14.04 -10.00 -33.86
N GLY A 74 -14.54 -8.89 -34.41
CA GLY A 74 -15.75 -8.19 -33.98
C GLY A 74 -15.85 -6.84 -34.69
N GLU A 75 -16.38 -6.85 -35.91
CA GLU A 75 -16.70 -5.67 -36.74
C GLU A 75 -18.25 -5.59 -36.91
N PRO A 76 -18.86 -4.45 -37.31
CA PRO A 76 -18.88 -3.13 -36.65
C PRO A 76 -20.28 -2.43 -36.76
N LEU A 77 -20.33 -1.11 -36.47
CA LEU A 77 -21.35 -0.06 -36.77
C LEU A 77 -22.08 0.47 -35.51
N GLY A 78 -21.99 1.75 -35.12
CA GLY A 78 -21.37 2.88 -35.78
C GLY A 78 -21.39 4.17 -34.94
N GLU A 79 -20.75 5.17 -35.56
CA GLU A 79 -20.81 6.63 -35.37
C GLU A 79 -20.14 7.28 -34.14
N GLU A 80 -19.22 8.17 -34.52
CA GLU A 80 -18.24 8.92 -33.75
C GLU A 80 -18.90 9.99 -32.87
N ASP A 81 -18.48 10.07 -31.61
CA ASP A 81 -18.47 11.34 -30.88
C ASP A 81 -17.11 11.54 -30.21
N ASP A 82 -16.46 12.64 -30.57
CA ASP A 82 -15.04 12.95 -30.40
C ASP A 82 -14.79 13.63 -29.05
N SER A 83 -15.17 12.97 -27.95
CA SER A 83 -15.01 13.52 -26.58
C SER A 83 -14.33 12.57 -25.58
N SER A 84 -13.81 11.42 -26.02
CA SER A 84 -13.38 10.33 -25.12
C SER A 84 -11.88 10.28 -24.78
N LYS A 85 -11.06 11.23 -25.25
CA LYS A 85 -9.61 11.22 -24.97
C LYS A 85 -9.23 11.64 -23.54
N ASP A 86 -10.09 12.35 -22.83
CA ASP A 86 -9.83 12.74 -21.43
C ASP A 86 -10.39 11.76 -20.39
N GLN A 87 -11.27 10.82 -20.78
CA GLN A 87 -11.84 9.82 -19.85
C GLN A 87 -10.98 8.57 -19.65
N LYS A 88 -9.96 8.34 -20.50
CA LYS A 88 -9.05 7.19 -20.36
C LYS A 88 -7.94 7.37 -19.31
N ASN A 89 -7.75 8.56 -18.75
CA ASN A 89 -6.64 8.85 -17.82
C ASN A 89 -7.01 8.73 -16.32
N GLU A 90 -8.28 8.62 -15.96
CA GLU A 90 -8.70 8.37 -14.56
C GLU A 90 -8.86 6.88 -14.22
N GLU A 91 -8.84 6.00 -15.22
CA GLU A 91 -8.76 4.56 -15.01
C GLU A 91 -7.38 4.19 -14.44
N SER A 92 -7.34 3.95 -13.12
CA SER A 92 -6.40 3.05 -12.45
C SER A 92 -5.01 3.56 -12.04
N SER A 93 -4.91 4.79 -11.52
CA SER A 93 -3.74 5.11 -10.70
C SER A 93 -3.68 4.12 -9.51
N LEU A 94 -2.63 3.31 -9.43
CA LEU A 94 -2.21 2.64 -8.21
C LEU A 94 -1.49 3.66 -7.30
N LEU A 95 -1.31 3.32 -6.03
CA LEU A 95 -0.45 4.03 -5.10
C LEU A 95 0.96 4.11 -5.69
N SER A 96 1.63 5.25 -5.49
CA SER A 96 2.99 5.45 -6.01
C SER A 96 3.95 4.36 -5.52
N PRO A 97 4.72 3.70 -6.40
CA PRO A 97 5.71 2.71 -6.01
C PRO A 97 6.95 3.34 -5.35
N ASN A 98 7.17 4.65 -5.56
CA ASN A 98 8.39 5.38 -5.19
C ASN A 98 8.23 6.20 -3.88
N ARG A 99 7.33 5.80 -2.99
CA ARG A 99 7.18 6.50 -1.71
C ARG A 99 8.41 6.23 -0.83
N PRO A 100 8.98 7.25 -0.19
CA PRO A 100 10.02 7.04 0.81
C PRO A 100 9.51 6.13 1.93
N ILE A 101 10.36 5.23 2.42
CA ILE A 101 9.98 4.30 3.48
C ILE A 101 10.43 4.88 4.82
N SER A 102 9.47 5.14 5.70
CA SER A 102 9.68 5.29 7.15
C SER A 102 10.76 6.30 7.64
N GLY A 103 11.23 7.24 6.81
CA GLY A 103 12.20 8.24 7.23
C GLY A 103 11.57 9.41 7.98
N ILE A 104 12.14 9.91 9.07
CA ILE A 104 11.69 11.16 9.70
C ILE A 104 12.88 12.11 9.74
N PRO A 105 12.87 13.28 9.08
CA PRO A 105 14.04 14.15 8.98
C PRO A 105 14.27 14.86 10.32
N SER A 106 14.83 14.13 11.29
CA SER A 106 15.00 14.59 12.67
C SER A 106 15.85 15.86 12.75
N ALA A 107 16.94 15.94 11.98
CA ALA A 107 17.80 17.12 11.96
C ALA A 107 17.05 18.40 11.53
N LEU A 108 16.15 18.31 10.54
CA LEU A 108 15.33 19.44 10.11
C LEU A 108 14.31 19.82 11.19
N LEU A 109 13.67 18.82 11.80
CA LEU A 109 12.70 19.01 12.87
C LEU A 109 13.32 19.60 14.15
N GLU A 110 14.60 19.34 14.39
CA GLU A 110 15.36 19.85 15.54
C GLU A 110 15.95 21.24 15.31
N THR A 111 15.97 21.74 14.06
CA THR A 111 16.64 23.00 13.72
C THR A 111 15.99 24.22 14.39
N ASN A 112 14.65 24.33 14.33
CA ASN A 112 13.92 25.46 14.94
C ASN A 112 12.43 25.12 15.18
N ARG A 113 11.83 25.73 16.21
CA ARG A 113 10.40 25.56 16.55
C ARG A 113 9.43 25.89 15.40
N GLN A 114 9.71 26.93 14.62
CA GLN A 114 8.89 27.29 13.47
C GLN A 114 8.95 26.20 12.39
N ILE A 115 10.17 25.78 12.02
CA ILE A 115 10.38 24.70 11.04
C ILE A 115 9.67 23.43 11.51
N TYR A 116 9.84 23.04 12.77
CA TYR A 116 9.13 21.91 13.38
C TYR A 116 7.62 22.01 13.17
N ASN A 117 7.02 23.15 13.53
CA ASN A 117 5.57 23.32 13.41
C ASN A 117 5.08 23.27 11.96
N GLU A 118 5.87 23.78 11.02
CA GLU A 118 5.55 23.80 9.59
C GLU A 118 5.68 22.42 8.94
N CYS A 119 6.67 21.61 9.34
CA CYS A 119 7.01 20.38 8.61
C CYS A 119 6.79 19.06 9.37
N ARG A 120 6.42 19.09 10.66
CA ARG A 120 6.26 17.86 11.48
C ARG A 120 5.28 16.82 10.92
N SER A 121 4.29 17.22 10.13
CA SER A 121 3.33 16.32 9.48
C SER A 121 3.85 15.74 8.17
N PHE A 122 4.84 16.37 7.55
CA PHE A 122 5.35 16.01 6.23
C PHE A 122 5.78 14.54 6.12
N PRO A 123 6.55 13.97 7.07
CA PRO A 123 6.97 12.57 6.99
C PRO A 123 5.79 11.60 7.01
N PHE A 124 4.76 11.91 7.78
CA PHE A 124 3.54 11.09 7.89
C PHE A 124 2.67 11.16 6.64
N HIS A 125 2.77 12.27 5.89
CA HIS A 125 2.08 12.49 4.63
C HIS A 125 2.74 11.85 3.42
N THR A 126 4.07 11.86 3.38
CA THR A 126 4.81 11.41 2.20
C THR A 126 5.17 9.94 2.25
N ASN A 127 5.52 9.46 3.44
CA ASN A 127 6.08 8.12 3.58
C ASN A 127 5.03 7.04 3.51
N GLU A 128 5.49 5.88 3.08
CA GLU A 128 4.80 4.63 3.29
C GLU A 128 5.39 3.92 4.51
N PHE A 129 4.53 3.64 5.50
CA PHE A 129 4.89 2.87 6.69
C PHE A 129 4.72 1.38 6.39
N VAL A 130 5.82 0.66 6.27
CA VAL A 130 5.86 -0.71 5.74
C VAL A 130 6.09 -1.73 6.85
N PHE A 131 5.18 -2.69 6.98
CA PHE A 131 5.21 -3.78 7.95
C PHE A 131 5.05 -5.12 7.22
N VAL A 132 6.15 -5.85 7.09
CA VAL A 132 6.23 -7.07 6.26
C VAL A 132 5.89 -8.35 7.05
N ASN A 133 6.03 -9.52 6.46
CA ASN A 133 6.03 -10.77 7.17
C ASN A 133 7.49 -11.22 7.34
N TRP A 134 7.97 -11.35 8.58
CA TRP A 134 9.33 -11.88 8.86
C TRP A 134 9.31 -13.10 9.77
N PHE A 135 9.23 -12.92 11.09
CA PHE A 135 9.03 -13.98 12.09
C PHE A 135 7.59 -14.06 12.59
N SER A 136 6.75 -13.11 12.17
CA SER A 136 5.33 -12.99 12.45
C SER A 136 4.71 -12.06 11.40
N SER A 137 3.38 -11.97 11.38
CA SER A 137 2.68 -11.03 10.52
C SER A 137 3.06 -9.59 10.83
N GLY A 138 2.97 -8.72 9.83
CA GLY A 138 3.26 -7.30 9.97
C GLY A 138 2.30 -6.60 10.94
N LEU A 139 1.17 -7.22 11.26
CA LEU A 139 0.16 -6.71 12.20
C LEU A 139 0.76 -6.34 13.55
N TRP A 140 1.58 -7.22 14.13
CA TRP A 140 2.19 -6.98 15.43
C TRP A 140 3.09 -5.74 15.40
N ALA A 141 3.96 -5.64 14.39
CA ALA A 141 4.87 -4.52 14.23
C ALA A 141 4.13 -3.21 13.96
N ALA A 142 3.12 -3.23 13.10
CA ALA A 142 2.27 -2.09 12.79
C ALA A 142 1.57 -1.54 14.04
N ARG A 143 1.04 -2.44 14.87
CA ARG A 143 0.38 -2.08 16.13
C ARG A 143 1.37 -1.53 17.15
N ALA A 144 2.53 -2.18 17.34
CA ALA A 144 3.56 -1.71 18.27
C ALA A 144 4.05 -0.30 17.90
N PHE A 145 4.35 -0.09 16.62
CA PHE A 145 4.75 1.22 16.10
C PHE A 145 3.65 2.27 16.32
N THR A 146 2.42 1.97 15.89
CA THR A 146 1.30 2.94 15.95
C THR A 146 0.93 3.31 17.38
N ARG A 147 1.01 2.36 18.33
CA ARG A 147 0.82 2.63 19.76
C ARG A 147 1.85 3.61 20.32
N GLY A 148 3.09 3.55 19.84
CA GLY A 148 4.15 4.47 20.24
C GLY A 148 3.96 5.92 19.74
N LEU A 149 3.11 6.12 18.73
CA LEU A 149 2.83 7.45 18.18
C LEU A 149 1.89 8.26 19.07
N ARG A 150 2.10 9.58 19.08
CA ARG A 150 1.15 10.55 19.66
C ARG A 150 -0.13 10.61 18.80
N PRO A 151 -1.28 11.00 19.38
CA PRO A 151 -2.55 11.07 18.64
C PRO A 151 -2.44 11.82 17.31
N TRP A 152 -1.86 13.02 17.32
CA TRP A 152 -1.68 13.81 16.09
C TRP A 152 -0.81 13.10 15.03
N GLN A 153 0.18 12.30 15.42
CA GLN A 153 1.01 11.56 14.47
C GLN A 153 0.22 10.45 13.78
N ARG A 154 -0.69 9.80 14.52
CA ARG A 154 -1.62 8.80 13.98
C ARG A 154 -2.59 9.44 13.00
N ASP A 155 -3.12 10.61 13.37
CA ASP A 155 -4.03 11.40 12.53
C ASP A 155 -3.36 11.91 11.24
N GLU A 156 -2.04 12.11 11.23
CA GLU A 156 -1.29 12.53 10.05
C GLU A 156 -0.83 11.37 9.16
N MET A 157 -0.87 10.11 9.62
CA MET A 157 -0.35 8.97 8.86
C MET A 157 -1.22 8.65 7.64
N ARG A 158 -0.67 8.75 6.41
CA ARG A 158 -1.48 8.61 5.17
C ARG A 158 -1.38 7.26 4.47
N TRP A 159 -0.21 6.63 4.49
CA TRP A 159 0.07 5.46 3.64
C TRP A 159 0.72 4.35 4.44
N ALA A 160 0.17 3.14 4.34
CA ALA A 160 0.72 1.96 5.00
C ALA A 160 0.77 0.77 4.05
N ARG A 161 1.74 -0.10 4.30
CA ARG A 161 1.83 -1.44 3.71
C ARG A 161 1.85 -2.45 4.83
N LEU A 162 0.98 -3.44 4.74
CA LEU A 162 0.79 -4.44 5.76
C LEU A 162 0.73 -5.82 5.12
N GLU A 163 1.61 -6.72 5.56
CA GLU A 163 1.54 -8.13 5.23
C GLU A 163 0.87 -8.91 6.38
N MET A 164 -0.29 -9.48 6.09
CA MET A 164 -1.11 -10.25 7.04
C MET A 164 -1.16 -11.72 6.64
N LEU A 165 -1.32 -12.57 7.65
CA LEU A 165 -1.58 -13.99 7.52
C LEU A 165 -3.07 -14.27 7.72
N GLY A 166 -3.60 -15.34 7.14
CA GLY A 166 -5.00 -15.72 7.33
C GLY A 166 -5.41 -15.89 8.81
N ARG A 167 -4.47 -16.29 9.69
CA ARG A 167 -4.70 -16.36 11.15
C ARG A 167 -4.98 -15.01 11.82
N ASP A 168 -4.54 -13.91 11.23
CA ASP A 168 -4.68 -12.57 11.81
C ASP A 168 -6.13 -12.07 11.82
N PHE A 169 -7.01 -12.68 11.02
CA PHE A 169 -8.41 -12.31 10.92
C PHE A 169 -9.29 -12.97 11.98
N THR A 170 -8.71 -13.69 12.95
CA THR A 170 -9.45 -14.43 13.98
C THR A 170 -8.82 -14.36 15.37
N GLY A 171 -9.58 -14.78 16.38
CA GLY A 171 -9.09 -14.98 17.73
C GLY A 171 -8.46 -13.71 18.35
N PRO A 172 -7.36 -13.83 19.09
CA PRO A 172 -6.69 -12.68 19.69
C PRO A 172 -6.15 -11.68 18.65
N ALA A 173 -5.66 -12.16 17.51
CA ALA A 173 -5.08 -11.31 16.47
C ALA A 173 -6.13 -10.39 15.82
N LEU A 174 -7.39 -10.85 15.72
CA LEU A 174 -8.50 -10.02 15.26
C LEU A 174 -8.71 -8.76 16.12
N LYS A 175 -8.52 -8.89 17.44
CA LYS A 175 -8.60 -7.74 18.35
C LYS A 175 -7.46 -6.75 18.10
N GLU A 176 -6.27 -7.26 17.79
CA GLU A 176 -5.11 -6.43 17.45
C GLU A 176 -5.30 -5.70 16.12
N TRP A 177 -5.90 -6.37 15.13
CA TRP A 177 -6.31 -5.78 13.86
C TRP A 177 -7.34 -4.67 14.05
N THR A 178 -8.37 -4.93 14.85
CA THR A 178 -9.42 -3.95 15.19
C THR A 178 -8.82 -2.71 15.85
N GLU A 179 -7.95 -2.91 16.83
CA GLU A 179 -7.26 -1.83 17.52
C GLU A 179 -6.33 -1.02 16.57
N LEU A 180 -5.63 -1.70 15.66
CA LEU A 180 -4.81 -1.02 14.65
C LEU A 180 -5.68 -0.14 13.74
N CYS A 181 -6.82 -0.65 13.30
CA CYS A 181 -7.76 0.12 12.47
C CYS A 181 -8.33 1.33 13.22
N GLU A 182 -8.60 1.22 14.52
CA GLU A 182 -9.02 2.34 15.35
C GLU A 182 -7.96 3.44 15.42
N HIS A 183 -6.68 3.06 15.57
CA HIS A 183 -5.59 4.03 15.55
C HIS A 183 -5.41 4.72 14.18
N TRP A 184 -5.72 4.01 13.09
CA TRP A 184 -5.60 4.53 11.72
C TRP A 184 -6.87 5.22 11.21
N ALA A 185 -7.96 5.20 11.99
CA ALA A 185 -9.30 5.55 11.55
C ALA A 185 -9.42 6.93 10.88
N SER A 186 -8.77 7.93 11.46
CA SER A 186 -8.79 9.34 11.06
C SER A 186 -7.75 9.69 9.99
N GLY A 187 -6.63 8.95 9.95
CA GLY A 187 -5.45 9.36 9.19
C GLY A 187 -5.27 8.65 7.86
N LEU A 188 -5.44 7.31 7.87
CA LEU A 188 -4.96 6.46 6.78
C LEU A 188 -5.80 6.62 5.52
N ARG A 189 -5.17 7.02 4.42
CA ARG A 189 -5.83 7.25 3.13
C ARG A 189 -5.60 6.14 2.12
N GLY A 190 -4.44 5.49 2.16
CA GLY A 190 -4.13 4.35 1.32
C GLY A 190 -3.47 3.22 2.08
N LEU A 191 -3.96 2.00 1.83
CA LEU A 191 -3.45 0.77 2.41
C LEU A 191 -3.07 -0.20 1.29
N ARG A 192 -1.83 -0.68 1.31
CA ARG A 192 -1.43 -1.89 0.58
C ARG A 192 -1.50 -3.07 1.53
N LEU A 193 -2.42 -3.98 1.27
CA LEU A 193 -2.67 -5.15 2.11
C LEU A 193 -2.28 -6.40 1.33
N LYS A 194 -1.20 -7.05 1.75
CA LYS A 194 -0.83 -8.36 1.26
C LYS A 194 -1.36 -9.42 2.21
N ILE A 195 -2.11 -10.39 1.70
CA ILE A 195 -2.70 -11.45 2.50
C ILE A 195 -2.14 -12.79 2.03
N LEU A 196 -1.50 -13.49 2.96
CA LEU A 196 -0.99 -14.84 2.75
C LEU A 196 -1.92 -15.83 3.45
N ILE A 197 -2.44 -16.78 2.69
CA ILE A 197 -3.43 -17.76 3.15
C ILE A 197 -2.93 -19.15 2.78
N GLY A 198 -3.03 -20.09 3.70
CA GLY A 198 -2.50 -21.44 3.59
C GLY A 198 -1.09 -21.62 4.15
N GLY A 199 -0.28 -20.57 4.31
CA GLY A 199 1.17 -20.74 4.55
C GLY A 199 1.62 -20.29 5.94
N GLY A 200 2.50 -21.08 6.56
CA GLY A 200 3.33 -20.59 7.66
C GLY A 200 4.43 -19.64 7.15
N ILE A 201 5.17 -19.01 8.06
CA ILE A 201 6.31 -18.13 7.73
C ILE A 201 7.34 -18.82 6.82
N PHE A 202 7.44 -20.16 6.92
CA PHE A 202 8.38 -21.01 6.19
C PHE A 202 7.72 -21.96 5.18
N GLU A 203 6.39 -21.95 5.06
CA GLU A 203 5.66 -22.85 4.17
C GLU A 203 4.86 -22.05 3.14
N PRO A 204 5.10 -22.23 1.84
CA PRO A 204 4.27 -21.63 0.82
C PRO A 204 2.86 -22.21 0.92
N ALA A 205 1.87 -21.32 0.91
CA ALA A 205 0.42 -21.55 0.88
C ALA A 205 -0.05 -23.03 0.80
N ALA A 206 -0.79 -23.50 1.80
CA ALA A 206 -1.50 -24.76 1.83
C ALA A 206 -2.74 -24.75 0.93
N PRO A 207 -3.14 -25.93 0.41
CA PRO A 207 -4.33 -26.08 -0.41
C PRO A 207 -5.63 -25.75 0.36
N PHE A 208 -6.65 -25.28 -0.35
CA PHE A 208 -7.95 -24.89 0.20
C PHE A 208 -8.63 -26.01 1.01
N ALA A 209 -8.45 -27.27 0.59
CA ALA A 209 -8.99 -28.43 1.29
C ALA A 209 -8.48 -28.58 2.73
N ALA A 210 -7.30 -28.04 3.04
CA ALA A 210 -6.70 -28.05 4.38
C ALA A 210 -7.28 -26.95 5.31
N LEU A 211 -8.07 -26.01 4.78
CA LEU A 211 -8.54 -24.82 5.50
C LEU A 211 -9.90 -25.00 6.19
N LYS A 212 -10.50 -26.20 6.13
CA LYS A 212 -11.85 -26.42 6.67
C LYS A 212 -11.90 -26.10 8.18
N ASN A 213 -12.74 -25.12 8.53
CA ASN A 213 -13.02 -24.61 9.88
C ASN A 213 -11.88 -23.85 10.58
N ASN A 214 -10.86 -23.37 9.85
CA ASN A 214 -9.78 -22.58 10.44
C ASN A 214 -9.93 -21.07 10.13
N ALA A 215 -9.02 -20.27 10.69
CA ALA A 215 -8.97 -18.81 10.51
C ALA A 215 -8.91 -18.35 9.05
N GLU A 216 -8.30 -19.19 8.22
CA GLU A 216 -8.06 -18.94 6.81
C GLU A 216 -9.35 -19.08 6.00
N ALA A 217 -10.25 -20.01 6.39
CA ALA A 217 -11.61 -20.04 5.84
C ALA A 217 -12.42 -18.77 6.17
N GLN A 218 -12.21 -18.15 7.34
CA GLN A 218 -12.90 -16.90 7.68
C GLN A 218 -12.36 -15.70 6.88
N ALA A 219 -11.05 -15.64 6.63
CA ALA A 219 -10.46 -14.64 5.73
C ALA A 219 -10.99 -14.77 4.29
N MET A 220 -11.32 -16.00 3.88
CA MET A 220 -11.73 -16.35 2.51
C MET A 220 -13.25 -16.38 2.30
N GLY A 221 -14.05 -16.33 3.36
CA GLY A 221 -15.50 -16.47 3.33
C GLY A 221 -16.28 -15.40 2.56
N LEU A 222 -15.59 -14.41 1.97
CA LEU A 222 -16.21 -13.32 1.22
C LEU A 222 -16.93 -13.77 -0.05
N GLY A 223 -16.50 -14.87 -0.69
CA GLY A 223 -17.06 -15.33 -1.98
C GLY A 223 -18.09 -16.48 -1.91
N SER A 224 -18.45 -16.96 -0.71
CA SER A 224 -19.41 -18.06 -0.60
C SER A 224 -20.82 -17.55 -0.89
N LYS A 225 -21.40 -17.95 -2.03
CA LYS A 225 -22.79 -17.70 -2.42
C LYS A 225 -23.77 -18.50 -1.54
N THR A 226 -23.68 -18.35 -0.23
CA THR A 226 -24.70 -18.85 0.69
C THR A 226 -25.94 -17.97 0.53
N THR A 227 -27.10 -18.59 0.35
CA THR A 227 -28.42 -17.94 0.17
C THR A 227 -28.91 -17.16 1.40
N ARG A 228 -28.05 -16.94 2.40
CA ARG A 228 -28.32 -16.14 3.59
C ARG A 228 -27.39 -14.93 3.55
N PRO A 229 -27.85 -13.73 3.94
CA PRO A 229 -26.95 -12.63 4.25
C PRO A 229 -26.16 -13.03 5.49
N ASP A 230 -25.06 -13.77 5.30
CA ASP A 230 -24.15 -14.05 6.39
C ASP A 230 -23.66 -12.71 6.95
N PRO A 231 -23.52 -12.58 8.28
CA PRO A 231 -23.01 -11.37 8.88
C PRO A 231 -21.64 -11.07 8.27
N ARG A 232 -21.43 -9.81 7.89
CA ARG A 232 -20.16 -9.35 7.33
C ARG A 232 -19.01 -9.79 8.24
N PRO A 233 -17.87 -10.23 7.70
CA PRO A 233 -16.74 -10.64 8.53
C PRO A 233 -16.33 -9.52 9.51
N GLU A 234 -16.13 -9.88 10.78
CA GLU A 234 -15.83 -8.92 11.85
C GLU A 234 -14.59 -8.07 11.54
N TRP A 235 -13.57 -8.66 10.90
CA TRP A 235 -12.36 -7.92 10.51
C TRP A 235 -12.59 -6.84 9.45
N ILE A 236 -13.69 -6.93 8.68
CA ILE A 236 -14.11 -5.86 7.77
C ILE A 236 -14.96 -4.85 8.51
N GLU A 237 -15.98 -5.31 9.25
CA GLU A 237 -16.94 -4.43 9.89
C GLU A 237 -16.32 -3.62 11.04
N GLU A 238 -15.61 -4.30 11.93
CA GLU A 238 -14.92 -3.71 13.08
C GLU A 238 -13.49 -3.26 12.75
N GLY A 239 -12.94 -3.68 11.60
CA GLY A 239 -11.60 -3.29 11.15
C GLY A 239 -11.64 -2.27 10.01
N LEU A 240 -11.56 -2.74 8.76
CA LEU A 240 -11.38 -1.88 7.59
C LEU A 240 -12.41 -0.75 7.47
N ARG A 241 -13.67 -1.00 7.86
CA ARG A 241 -14.72 0.03 7.80
C ARG A 241 -14.54 1.16 8.81
N LYS A 242 -13.80 0.95 9.90
CA LYS A 242 -13.43 2.01 10.84
C LYS A 242 -12.41 2.99 10.24
N LEU A 243 -11.77 2.64 9.12
CA LEU A 243 -10.88 3.53 8.37
C LEU A 243 -11.70 4.57 7.58
N LYS A 244 -12.11 5.64 8.26
CA LYS A 244 -12.96 6.71 7.70
C LYS A 244 -12.25 7.54 6.64
N ALA A 245 -10.94 7.75 6.81
CA ALA A 245 -10.11 8.47 5.85
C ALA A 245 -9.66 7.60 4.66
N LEU A 246 -9.90 6.29 4.67
CA LEU A 246 -9.45 5.40 3.61
C LEU A 246 -10.12 5.77 2.30
N ARG A 247 -9.31 5.85 1.24
CA ARG A 247 -9.73 6.13 -0.14
C ARG A 247 -9.24 5.07 -1.11
N ARG A 248 -8.12 4.41 -0.81
CA ARG A 248 -7.55 3.38 -1.68
C ARG A 248 -7.11 2.16 -0.89
N LEU A 249 -7.49 0.98 -1.37
CA LEU A 249 -7.06 -0.30 -0.86
C LEU A 249 -6.53 -1.14 -2.01
N GLU A 250 -5.26 -1.49 -1.94
CA GLU A 250 -4.61 -2.41 -2.88
C GLU A 250 -4.43 -3.75 -2.19
N VAL A 251 -4.99 -4.80 -2.77
CA VAL A 251 -4.97 -6.14 -2.17
C VAL A 251 -4.12 -7.07 -3.03
N GLU A 252 -3.05 -7.58 -2.45
CA GLU A 252 -2.24 -8.67 -3.00
C GLU A 252 -2.62 -9.98 -2.31
N LEU A 253 -3.27 -10.89 -3.05
CA LEU A 253 -3.71 -12.19 -2.53
C LEU A 253 -2.73 -13.30 -2.93
N SER A 254 -2.15 -13.96 -1.93
CA SER A 254 -1.30 -15.14 -2.11
C SER A 254 -2.01 -16.38 -1.57
N VAL A 255 -2.69 -17.10 -2.46
CA VAL A 255 -3.48 -18.31 -2.18
C VAL A 255 -3.11 -19.36 -3.23
N LEU A 256 -2.75 -20.58 -2.80
CA LEU A 256 -2.15 -21.60 -3.68
C LEU A 256 -3.07 -21.99 -4.86
N ASP A 257 -4.36 -22.16 -4.59
CA ASP A 257 -5.30 -22.76 -5.53
C ASP A 257 -6.18 -21.73 -6.26
N TRP A 258 -5.94 -20.43 -6.06
CA TRP A 258 -6.79 -19.39 -6.66
C TRP A 258 -6.26 -18.85 -7.98
N GLY A 259 -7.13 -18.90 -8.98
CA GLY A 259 -6.96 -18.16 -10.23
C GLY A 259 -7.24 -16.67 -10.08
N ASP A 260 -6.88 -15.91 -11.11
CA ASP A 260 -7.08 -14.45 -11.15
C ASP A 260 -8.57 -14.06 -11.06
N GLY A 261 -9.46 -14.87 -11.64
CA GLY A 261 -10.91 -14.66 -11.53
C GLY A 261 -11.42 -14.70 -10.08
N GLU A 262 -10.95 -15.66 -9.27
CA GLU A 262 -11.36 -15.79 -7.86
C GLU A 262 -10.82 -14.62 -7.03
N LYS A 263 -9.56 -14.22 -7.25
CA LYS A 263 -8.96 -13.06 -6.59
C LYS A 263 -9.73 -11.77 -6.90
N LEU A 264 -10.14 -11.60 -8.16
CA LEU A 264 -10.93 -10.45 -8.60
C LEU A 264 -12.33 -10.43 -8.00
N GLU A 265 -13.02 -11.57 -7.99
CA GLU A 265 -14.35 -11.71 -7.36
C GLU A 265 -14.29 -11.36 -5.87
N TRP A 266 -13.29 -11.89 -5.16
CA TRP A 266 -13.07 -11.59 -3.75
C TRP A 266 -12.80 -10.11 -3.49
N CYS A 267 -11.94 -9.46 -4.30
CA CYS A 267 -11.65 -8.03 -4.15
C CYS A 267 -12.85 -7.16 -4.48
N SER A 268 -13.64 -7.54 -5.49
CA SER A 268 -14.89 -6.87 -5.85
C SER A 268 -15.89 -6.93 -4.69
N GLU A 269 -16.05 -8.10 -4.09
CA GLU A 269 -16.98 -8.28 -2.97
C GLU A 269 -16.52 -7.54 -1.71
N MET A 270 -15.22 -7.53 -1.42
CA MET A 270 -14.64 -6.67 -0.39
C MET A 270 -14.98 -5.19 -0.65
N GLY A 271 -14.77 -4.71 -1.88
CA GLY A 271 -15.10 -3.33 -2.26
C GLY A 271 -16.57 -3.01 -2.05
N ARG A 272 -17.47 -3.94 -2.39
CA ARG A 272 -18.89 -3.82 -2.12
C ARG A 272 -19.14 -3.67 -0.61
N MET A 273 -18.63 -4.57 0.22
CA MET A 273 -18.84 -4.55 1.67
C MET A 273 -18.31 -3.28 2.36
N LEU A 274 -17.16 -2.76 1.92
CA LEU A 274 -16.55 -1.55 2.47
C LEU A 274 -17.35 -0.28 2.17
N ASN A 275 -18.02 -0.25 1.01
CA ASN A 275 -18.70 0.92 0.50
C ASN A 275 -20.22 0.94 0.80
N ILE A 276 -20.78 -0.10 1.44
CA ILE A 276 -22.16 -0.08 1.91
C ILE A 276 -22.36 1.10 2.87
N GLY A 277 -23.26 2.03 2.49
CA GLY A 277 -23.61 3.19 3.31
C GLY A 277 -22.55 4.30 3.35
N ARG A 278 -21.55 4.26 2.45
CA ARG A 278 -20.60 5.37 2.26
C ARG A 278 -21.16 6.38 1.25
N GLU A 279 -20.85 7.64 1.47
CA GLU A 279 -21.09 8.72 0.50
C GLU A 279 -20.10 8.63 -0.67
N GLU A 280 -20.48 9.16 -1.83
CA GLU A 280 -19.71 9.06 -3.07
C GLU A 280 -18.27 9.60 -2.92
N GLU A 281 -18.08 10.72 -2.25
CA GLU A 281 -16.77 11.34 -1.98
C GLU A 281 -15.88 10.54 -0.99
N SER A 282 -16.48 9.56 -0.31
CA SER A 282 -15.84 8.75 0.72
C SER A 282 -15.60 7.30 0.32
N LEU A 283 -15.94 6.96 -0.93
CA LEU A 283 -15.78 5.61 -1.47
C LEU A 283 -14.33 5.16 -1.43
N VAL A 284 -14.14 3.89 -1.07
CA VAL A 284 -12.86 3.20 -1.10
C VAL A 284 -12.73 2.50 -2.44
N VAL A 285 -11.71 2.88 -3.20
CA VAL A 285 -11.33 2.17 -4.42
C VAL A 285 -10.51 0.95 -4.03
N VAL A 286 -11.08 -0.24 -4.20
CA VAL A 286 -10.39 -1.52 -4.01
C VAL A 286 -9.82 -2.01 -5.33
N ARG A 287 -8.54 -2.39 -5.33
CA ARG A 287 -7.84 -2.95 -6.50
C ARG A 287 -7.17 -4.26 -6.12
N CYS A 288 -7.51 -5.32 -6.85
CA CYS A 288 -6.75 -6.56 -6.83
C CYS A 288 -5.45 -6.34 -7.61
N VAL A 289 -4.32 -6.65 -7.00
CA VAL A 289 -2.99 -6.37 -7.55
C VAL A 289 -2.06 -7.54 -7.35
N GLU A 290 -1.01 -7.57 -8.16
CA GLU A 290 0.12 -8.48 -7.99
C GLU A 290 1.44 -7.74 -8.10
N LYS A 291 2.46 -8.25 -7.40
CA LYS A 291 3.80 -7.67 -7.43
C LYS A 291 4.46 -7.97 -8.78
N LEU A 292 4.95 -6.92 -9.43
CA LEU A 292 5.80 -7.07 -10.60
C LEU A 292 7.10 -7.75 -10.15
N LYS A 293 7.40 -8.90 -10.74
CA LYS A 293 8.70 -9.54 -10.55
C LYS A 293 9.75 -8.62 -11.15
N GLU A 294 10.72 -8.18 -10.36
CA GLU A 294 11.96 -7.66 -10.92
C GLU A 294 12.56 -8.77 -11.76
N ASP A 295 12.74 -8.53 -13.06
CA ASP A 295 13.59 -9.40 -13.87
C ASP A 295 14.93 -9.47 -13.14
N SER A 296 15.25 -10.64 -12.61
CA SER A 296 16.60 -10.94 -12.13
C SER A 296 17.50 -11.03 -13.35
N GLY A 297 17.75 -9.88 -13.99
CA GLY A 297 18.74 -9.73 -15.03
C GLY A 297 20.04 -10.31 -14.51
N ALA A 298 20.63 -11.19 -15.31
CA ALA A 298 21.84 -11.93 -14.97
C ALA A 298 22.81 -11.03 -14.22
N LYS A 299 23.13 -11.40 -12.97
CA LYS A 299 24.19 -10.78 -12.18
C LYS A 299 25.40 -10.65 -13.11
N ARG A 300 25.71 -9.44 -13.58
CA ARG A 300 26.97 -9.16 -14.26
C ARG A 300 28.04 -9.53 -13.25
N GLN A 301 28.68 -10.67 -13.47
CA GLN A 301 29.91 -11.03 -12.79
C GLN A 301 30.87 -9.88 -13.07
N VAL A 302 31.14 -9.08 -12.05
CA VAL A 302 32.30 -8.21 -12.05
C VAL A 302 33.48 -9.17 -12.05
N PHE A 303 34.13 -9.30 -13.21
CA PHE A 303 35.43 -9.93 -13.32
C PHE A 303 36.38 -9.13 -12.44
N ASP A 304 36.84 -9.74 -11.33
CA ASP A 304 38.03 -9.28 -10.62
C ASP A 304 39.24 -9.52 -11.54
N GLY A 305 39.50 -8.52 -12.38
CA GLY A 305 40.71 -8.40 -13.17
C GLY A 305 41.82 -7.82 -12.31
N ILE A 306 42.67 -8.71 -11.82
CA ILE A 306 44.01 -8.44 -11.31
C ILE A 306 44.75 -7.48 -12.25
N ALA A 307 45.28 -6.38 -11.73
CA ALA A 307 46.47 -5.74 -12.27
C ALA A 307 47.28 -5.12 -11.13
N GLN A 308 48.30 -5.87 -10.71
CA GLN A 308 49.50 -5.32 -10.09
C GLN A 308 50.19 -4.42 -11.12
N CYS A 309 50.50 -3.18 -10.72
CA CYS A 309 51.69 -2.42 -11.10
C CYS A 309 51.92 -1.35 -10.02
#